data_AF-A0A661NUB7-F1
#
_entry.id   AF-A0A661NUB7-F1
#
_cell.length_a   1.000
_cell.length_b   1.000
_cell.length_c   1.000
_cell.angle_alpha   90.00
_cell.angle_beta   90.00
_cell.angle_gamma   90.00
#
_symmetry.space_group_name_H-M   'P 1'
#
loop_
_entity.id
_entity.type
_entity.pdbx_description
1 polymer ?
#
loop_
_entity_poly.entity_id
_entity_poly.type
_entity_poly.pdbx_seq_one_letter_code
_entity_poly.pdbx_strand_id
1 'polypeptide(L)'
;MAAIAGCGTVASGVQPVPSGGLAPRSAAAIAELPGSGSPPEPLVEDQDGTPALLLAFLGPDEPTAPTLVATPPNRADTSAHGSPPRASALANGLYNPMPGGVMAGYRGDTGLDIAGNRLPVYAIATGTLDYSEPGHTLWTGPGDTANTVRLKLDEPIPFGERQITHVWYAHLSELRYQQAEGADPRISIQAGEQLGISGVANSSPHLHLGLLLDNVVSQRWGSYLLEDEIREVLGGFRHRQRLP
;
A
#
# COMPACT_ATOMS: atom_id res chain seq x y z
N MET A 1 -35.84 -66.51 36.71
CA MET A 1 -36.02 -65.09 37.12
C MET A 1 -34.66 -64.43 37.02
N ALA A 2 -34.38 -63.71 35.92
CA ALA A 2 -34.45 -62.23 35.80
C ALA A 2 -33.25 -61.56 36.53
N ALA A 3 -32.49 -60.60 36.00
CA ALA A 3 -32.59 -59.79 34.78
C ALA A 3 -31.20 -59.20 34.42
N ILE A 4 -31.14 -58.67 33.21
CA ILE A 4 -30.04 -58.00 32.50
C ILE A 4 -30.07 -56.49 32.82
N ALA A 5 -28.92 -55.82 32.94
CA ALA A 5 -28.67 -54.40 32.62
C ALA A 5 -27.19 -54.07 32.91
N GLY A 6 -26.41 -53.32 32.13
CA GLY A 6 -26.63 -52.51 30.95
C GLY A 6 -25.50 -51.48 30.91
N CYS A 7 -24.54 -51.64 29.99
CA CYS A 7 -23.40 -50.74 29.81
C CYS A 7 -23.85 -49.53 28.98
N GLY A 8 -23.82 -48.33 29.55
CA GLY A 8 -24.21 -47.08 28.89
C GLY A 8 -23.03 -46.42 28.18
N THR A 9 -22.99 -46.55 26.86
CA THR A 9 -22.11 -45.76 25.98
C THR A 9 -22.78 -44.43 25.68
N VAL A 10 -22.17 -43.32 26.10
CA VAL A 10 -22.56 -41.96 25.67
C VAL A 10 -21.79 -41.60 24.41
N ALA A 11 -22.49 -41.62 23.27
CA ALA A 11 -22.01 -41.06 22.02
C ALA A 11 -22.32 -39.55 22.00
N SER A 12 -21.30 -38.71 22.10
CA SER A 12 -21.41 -37.29 21.76
C SER A 12 -21.47 -37.16 20.24
N GLY A 13 -22.69 -36.93 19.73
CA GLY A 13 -22.93 -36.58 18.34
C GLY A 13 -22.36 -35.20 18.03
N VAL A 14 -21.31 -35.15 17.23
CA VAL A 14 -20.95 -33.95 16.47
C VAL A 14 -22.00 -33.81 15.37
N GLN A 15 -22.80 -32.75 15.43
CA GLN A 15 -23.67 -32.40 14.32
C GLN A 15 -22.82 -31.90 13.15
N PRO A 16 -23.04 -32.37 11.91
CA PRO A 16 -22.42 -31.77 10.74
C PRO A 16 -22.94 -30.35 10.57
N VAL A 17 -22.01 -29.41 10.48
CA VAL A 17 -22.30 -28.02 10.09
C VAL A 17 -22.82 -28.06 8.65
N PRO A 18 -23.99 -27.47 8.33
CA PRO A 18 -24.46 -27.39 6.97
C PRO A 18 -23.48 -26.53 6.15
N SER A 19 -22.89 -27.13 5.12
CA SER A 19 -22.19 -26.42 4.05
C SER A 19 -23.21 -25.54 3.33
N GLY A 20 -23.34 -24.30 3.79
CA GLY A 20 -24.09 -23.25 3.12
C GLY A 20 -23.41 -22.91 1.81
N GLY A 21 -23.85 -23.56 0.73
CA GLY A 21 -23.51 -23.16 -0.63
C GLY A 21 -23.92 -21.71 -0.84
N LEU A 22 -22.93 -20.84 -1.07
CA LEU A 22 -23.15 -19.53 -1.63
C LEU A 22 -23.75 -19.72 -3.02
N ALA A 23 -25.04 -19.45 -3.15
CA ALA A 23 -25.69 -19.36 -4.44
C ALA A 23 -24.99 -18.28 -5.29
N PRO A 24 -24.75 -18.51 -6.59
CA PRO A 24 -24.33 -17.44 -7.48
C PRO A 24 -25.45 -16.40 -7.51
N ARG A 25 -25.15 -15.18 -7.06
CA ARG A 25 -26.08 -14.07 -7.21
C ARG A 25 -26.23 -13.78 -8.70
N SER A 26 -27.44 -14.01 -9.20
CA SER A 26 -27.86 -13.67 -10.55
C SER A 26 -27.48 -12.22 -10.88
N ALA A 27 -26.86 -12.07 -12.05
CA ALA A 27 -26.68 -10.79 -12.72
C ALA A 27 -28.04 -10.08 -12.82
N ALA A 28 -28.19 -8.99 -12.07
CA ALA A 28 -29.28 -8.06 -12.28
C ALA A 28 -28.99 -7.34 -13.60
N ALA A 29 -29.94 -7.44 -14.53
CA ALA A 29 -29.97 -6.70 -15.77
C ALA A 29 -29.83 -5.20 -15.48
N ILE A 30 -28.76 -4.60 -15.99
CA ILE A 30 -28.59 -3.15 -16.05
C ILE A 30 -29.59 -2.65 -17.09
N ALA A 31 -30.59 -1.91 -16.63
CA ALA A 31 -31.48 -1.15 -17.50
C ALA A 31 -30.66 -0.08 -18.23
N GLU A 32 -30.75 -0.09 -19.56
CA GLU A 32 -30.20 0.95 -20.43
C GLU A 32 -30.76 2.32 -20.03
N LEU A 33 -29.86 3.22 -19.61
CA LEU A 33 -30.12 4.65 -19.54
C LEU A 33 -29.85 5.25 -20.93
N PRO A 34 -30.80 5.98 -21.53
CA PRO A 34 -30.52 6.71 -22.77
C PRO A 34 -29.73 7.99 -22.46
N GLY A 35 -28.63 8.18 -23.18
CA GLY A 35 -28.01 9.49 -23.40
C GLY A 35 -26.78 9.81 -22.54
N SER A 36 -25.65 9.17 -22.82
CA SER A 36 -24.35 9.77 -22.52
C SER A 36 -23.83 10.44 -23.80
N GLY A 37 -23.69 11.76 -23.75
CA GLY A 37 -22.96 12.51 -24.76
C GLY A 37 -21.54 11.96 -24.90
N SER A 38 -21.01 12.05 -26.12
CA SER A 38 -19.63 11.70 -26.44
C SER A 38 -18.66 12.36 -25.45
N PRO A 39 -17.61 11.65 -24.99
CA PRO A 39 -16.53 12.29 -24.28
C PRO A 39 -15.88 13.35 -25.21
N PRO A 40 -15.41 14.49 -24.67
CA PRO A 40 -14.63 15.43 -25.46
C PRO A 40 -13.40 14.70 -26.01
N GLU A 41 -13.17 14.83 -27.31
CA GLU A 41 -11.96 14.33 -27.95
C GLU A 41 -10.71 14.91 -27.25
N PRO A 42 -9.65 14.13 -27.09
CA PRO A 42 -8.39 14.67 -26.59
C PRO A 42 -7.90 15.74 -27.58
N LEU A 43 -7.65 16.94 -27.04
CA LEU A 43 -6.94 18.00 -27.77
C LEU A 43 -5.63 17.42 -28.28
N VAL A 44 -5.56 17.27 -29.60
CA VAL A 44 -4.33 17.01 -30.33
C VAL A 44 -3.44 18.22 -30.13
N GLU A 45 -2.40 18.03 -29.32
CA GLU A 45 -1.36 19.04 -29.11
C GLU A 45 -0.51 19.11 -30.39
N ASP A 46 -0.65 20.23 -31.12
CA ASP A 46 0.19 20.60 -32.25
C ASP A 46 1.66 20.65 -31.80
N GLN A 47 2.45 19.66 -32.20
CA GLN A 47 3.91 19.71 -32.08
C GLN A 47 4.50 20.41 -33.30
N ASP A 48 4.42 21.73 -33.30
CA ASP A 48 5.17 22.58 -34.21
C ASP A 48 6.55 22.92 -33.62
N GLY A 49 7.57 22.29 -34.20
CA GLY A 49 8.84 22.90 -34.62
C GLY A 49 9.62 23.76 -33.63
N THR A 50 10.76 23.25 -33.17
CA THR A 50 11.96 24.08 -33.00
C THR A 50 13.23 23.28 -33.35
N PRO A 51 14.12 23.77 -34.23
CA PRO A 51 15.34 23.06 -34.59
C PRO A 51 16.39 23.15 -33.47
N ALA A 52 16.92 21.99 -33.07
CA ALA A 52 18.08 21.91 -32.21
C ALA A 52 19.35 22.27 -33.00
N LEU A 53 20.00 23.35 -32.57
CA LEU A 53 21.35 23.74 -32.95
C LEU A 53 22.33 22.64 -32.54
N LEU A 54 22.97 22.08 -33.56
CA LEU A 54 24.14 21.22 -33.48
C LEU A 54 25.34 22.05 -32.98
N LEU A 55 25.80 21.81 -31.76
CA LEU A 55 27.09 22.32 -31.27
C LEU A 55 27.97 21.14 -30.85
N ALA A 56 29.12 21.09 -31.51
CA ALA A 56 30.05 19.99 -31.55
C ALA A 56 30.81 19.79 -30.23
N PHE A 57 31.15 18.53 -30.01
CA PHE A 57 32.19 17.99 -29.13
C PHE A 57 33.52 18.76 -29.20
N LEU A 58 34.23 18.83 -28.07
CA LEU A 58 35.61 18.34 -27.88
C LEU A 58 35.99 18.51 -26.39
N GLY A 59 36.32 17.41 -25.70
CA GLY A 59 37.05 17.40 -24.42
C GLY A 59 38.54 17.75 -24.62
N PRO A 60 39.48 17.48 -23.67
CA PRO A 60 39.38 16.60 -22.50
C PRO A 60 39.86 17.25 -21.18
N ASP A 61 39.55 16.64 -20.03
CA ASP A 61 40.50 16.40 -18.92
C ASP A 61 39.75 15.80 -17.72
N GLU A 62 39.92 14.48 -17.54
CA GLU A 62 39.55 13.76 -16.33
C GLU A 62 40.63 13.92 -15.26
N PRO A 63 40.31 14.48 -14.07
CA PRO A 63 41.07 14.20 -12.87
C PRO A 63 40.52 12.93 -12.20
N THR A 64 41.30 11.86 -12.28
CA THR A 64 41.08 10.61 -11.54
C THR A 64 41.12 10.87 -10.03
N ALA A 65 39.96 10.89 -9.37
CA ALA A 65 39.87 10.97 -7.91
C ALA A 65 40.09 9.58 -7.27
N PRO A 66 40.77 9.50 -6.11
CA PRO A 66 41.07 8.22 -5.46
C PRO A 66 39.80 7.58 -4.89
N THR A 67 39.59 6.31 -5.25
CA THR A 67 38.58 5.41 -4.68
C THR A 67 38.87 5.18 -3.20
N LEU A 68 38.16 5.89 -2.32
CA LEU A 68 38.05 5.55 -0.91
C LEU A 68 37.10 4.35 -0.79
N VAL A 69 37.68 3.17 -0.63
CA VAL A 69 36.95 1.95 -0.23
C VAL A 69 36.50 2.14 1.21
N ALA A 70 35.33 2.77 1.40
CA ALA A 70 34.67 2.83 2.69
C ALA A 70 34.19 1.43 3.06
N THR A 71 34.86 0.80 4.03
CA THR A 71 34.39 -0.45 4.63
C THR A 71 32.98 -0.20 5.19
N PRO A 72 31.96 -1.00 4.80
CA PRO A 72 30.62 -0.82 5.35
C PRO A 72 30.67 -0.97 6.87
N PRO A 73 30.03 -0.07 7.63
CA PRO A 73 30.04 -0.14 9.08
C PRO A 73 29.47 -1.50 9.51
N ASN A 74 30.33 -2.24 10.21
CA ASN A 74 30.02 -3.50 10.84
C ASN A 74 28.75 -3.32 11.69
N ARG A 75 27.71 -4.12 11.39
CA ARG A 75 26.38 -4.07 11.99
C ARG A 75 26.48 -4.47 13.47
N ALA A 76 26.89 -3.52 14.31
CA ALA A 76 27.06 -3.72 15.73
C ALA A 76 25.69 -3.94 16.40
N ASP A 77 25.65 -5.00 17.21
CA ASP A 77 24.63 -5.38 18.19
C ASP A 77 23.76 -4.22 18.71
N THR A 78 22.52 -4.15 18.23
CA THR A 78 21.42 -3.37 18.82
C THR A 78 20.60 -4.23 19.80
N SER A 79 21.28 -4.99 20.64
CA SER A 79 20.65 -5.87 21.64
C SER A 79 20.40 -5.13 22.97
N ALA A 80 19.68 -4.02 22.95
CA ALA A 80 19.20 -3.35 24.19
C ALA A 80 18.10 -2.28 24.00
N HIS A 81 17.73 -1.91 22.78
CA HIS A 81 16.62 -0.97 22.58
C HIS A 81 15.31 -1.77 22.58
N GLY A 82 14.42 -1.47 23.53
CA GLY A 82 13.09 -2.07 23.57
C GLY A 82 12.43 -2.05 22.20
N SER A 83 11.72 -3.13 21.86
CA SER A 83 11.07 -3.27 20.56
C SER A 83 10.32 -1.98 20.22
N PRO A 84 10.54 -1.40 19.03
CA PRO A 84 9.90 -0.14 18.68
C PRO A 84 8.38 -0.27 18.74
N PRO A 85 7.66 0.85 18.99
CA PRO A 85 6.20 0.83 19.02
C PRO A 85 5.65 0.24 17.72
N ARG A 86 4.70 -0.70 17.86
CA ARG A 86 4.00 -1.32 16.73
C ARG A 86 2.54 -0.90 16.73
N ALA A 87 1.96 -0.76 15.54
CA ALA A 87 0.53 -0.60 15.40
C ALA A 87 -0.24 -1.82 15.91
N SER A 88 -1.49 -1.61 16.31
CA SER A 88 -2.39 -2.72 16.62
C SER A 88 -2.83 -3.44 15.33
N ALA A 89 -3.04 -4.75 15.43
CA ALA A 89 -3.65 -5.52 14.36
C ALA A 89 -5.14 -5.14 14.21
N LEU A 90 -5.59 -5.14 12.96
CA LEU A 90 -6.99 -5.07 12.55
C LEU A 90 -7.64 -6.45 12.69
N ALA A 91 -8.97 -6.50 12.67
CA ALA A 91 -9.73 -7.74 12.88
C ALA A 91 -9.43 -8.84 11.84
N ASN A 92 -8.93 -8.46 10.66
CA ASN A 92 -8.58 -9.36 9.57
C ASN A 92 -7.09 -9.80 9.57
N GLY A 93 -6.31 -9.43 10.60
CA GLY A 93 -4.91 -9.81 10.74
C GLY A 93 -3.89 -8.85 10.08
N LEU A 94 -4.33 -7.90 9.25
CA LEU A 94 -3.48 -6.80 8.80
C LEU A 94 -3.24 -5.82 9.95
N TYR A 95 -2.30 -4.88 9.77
CA TYR A 95 -2.02 -3.85 10.76
C TYR A 95 -2.63 -2.51 10.38
N ASN A 96 -2.97 -1.72 11.40
CA ASN A 96 -3.55 -0.40 11.20
C ASN A 96 -2.51 0.54 10.57
N PRO A 97 -2.74 1.06 9.34
CA PRO A 97 -1.76 1.88 8.63
C PRO A 97 -1.55 3.25 9.27
N MET A 98 -2.56 3.78 9.97
CA MET A 98 -2.49 5.11 10.58
C MET A 98 -3.51 5.23 11.73
N PRO A 99 -3.19 4.70 12.93
CA PRO A 99 -4.08 4.71 14.10
C PRO A 99 -4.66 6.09 14.40
N GLY A 100 -5.96 6.13 14.68
CA GLY A 100 -6.71 7.37 14.89
C GLY A 100 -7.03 8.17 13.61
N GLY A 101 -6.54 7.76 12.44
CA GLY A 101 -6.89 8.31 11.14
C GLY A 101 -8.36 8.07 10.78
N VAL A 102 -8.88 8.83 9.81
CA VAL A 102 -10.27 8.72 9.34
C VAL A 102 -10.28 8.33 7.88
N MET A 103 -11.00 7.27 7.52
CA MET A 103 -11.14 6.87 6.11
C MET A 103 -11.74 8.03 5.30
N ALA A 104 -10.91 8.58 4.42
CA ALA A 104 -11.26 9.55 3.41
C ALA A 104 -11.08 8.87 2.05
N GLY A 105 -11.10 9.61 0.95
CA GLY A 105 -10.80 9.04 -0.36
C GLY A 105 -11.84 9.40 -1.40
N TYR A 106 -11.35 9.53 -2.62
CA TYR A 106 -12.13 9.83 -3.80
C TYR A 106 -12.04 8.65 -4.77
N ARG A 107 -13.17 8.28 -5.36
CA ARG A 107 -13.28 7.08 -6.22
C ARG A 107 -12.34 7.09 -7.44
N GLY A 108 -11.87 8.26 -7.85
CA GLY A 108 -10.93 8.42 -8.96
C GLY A 108 -9.46 8.33 -8.58
N ASP A 109 -9.12 8.19 -7.29
CA ASP A 109 -7.74 8.12 -6.84
C ASP A 109 -7.15 6.73 -7.04
N THR A 110 -5.83 6.65 -7.17
CA THR A 110 -5.08 5.38 -7.31
C THR A 110 -4.84 4.68 -5.98
N GLY A 111 -5.72 4.93 -5.00
CA GLY A 111 -5.59 4.44 -3.65
C GLY A 111 -6.69 4.96 -2.71
N LEU A 112 -6.43 4.85 -1.41
CA LEU A 112 -7.29 5.28 -0.33
C LEU A 112 -6.60 6.38 0.46
N ASP A 113 -7.29 7.51 0.64
CA ASP A 113 -6.83 8.54 1.58
C ASP A 113 -7.30 8.23 2.99
N ILE A 114 -6.42 8.47 3.96
CA ILE A 114 -6.75 8.39 5.37
C ILE A 114 -6.41 9.76 5.96
N ALA A 115 -7.44 10.53 6.31
CA ALA A 115 -7.29 11.88 6.84
C ALA A 115 -6.68 11.83 8.26
N GLY A 116 -5.72 12.72 8.52
CA GLY A 116 -5.03 12.78 9.80
C GLY A 116 -3.86 13.76 9.78
N ASN A 117 -3.76 14.59 10.81
CA ASN A 117 -2.70 15.59 10.91
C ASN A 117 -1.47 15.03 11.64
N ARG A 118 -0.40 14.76 10.89
CA ARG A 118 0.89 14.26 11.38
C ARG A 118 0.76 13.04 12.30
N LEU A 119 -0.03 12.07 11.85
CA LEU A 119 -0.19 10.80 12.57
C LEU A 119 0.92 9.83 12.17
N PRO A 120 1.35 8.93 13.07
CA PRO A 120 2.32 7.91 12.73
C PRO A 120 1.75 6.91 11.71
N VAL A 121 2.56 6.59 10.71
CA VAL A 121 2.22 5.66 9.61
C VAL A 121 2.95 4.35 9.81
N TYR A 122 2.27 3.22 9.61
CA TYR A 122 2.80 1.88 9.87
C TYR A 122 2.60 0.93 8.68
N ALA A 123 3.48 -0.05 8.57
CA ALA A 123 3.39 -1.12 7.58
C ALA A 123 2.17 -2.01 7.88
N ILE A 124 1.31 -2.26 6.89
CA ILE A 124 0.11 -3.09 7.09
C ILE A 124 0.43 -4.59 7.11
N ALA A 125 1.57 -4.97 6.54
CA ALA A 125 2.08 -6.33 6.41
C ALA A 125 3.61 -6.32 6.34
N THR A 126 4.23 -7.48 6.55
CA THR A 126 5.69 -7.65 6.46
C THR A 126 6.14 -7.57 5.01
N GLY A 127 7.28 -6.95 4.78
CA GLY A 127 7.86 -6.84 3.45
C GLY A 127 9.28 -6.31 3.44
N THR A 128 9.74 -5.97 2.25
CA THR A 128 11.04 -5.38 2.00
C THR A 128 10.86 -4.05 1.27
N LEU A 129 11.62 -3.02 1.65
CA LEU A 129 11.58 -1.73 0.96
C LEU A 129 12.09 -1.90 -0.47
N ASP A 130 11.27 -1.48 -1.44
CA ASP A 130 11.76 -1.12 -2.77
C ASP A 130 12.44 0.25 -2.69
N TYR A 131 11.76 1.21 -2.04
CA TYR A 131 12.28 2.53 -1.70
C TYR A 131 11.57 3.13 -0.49
N SER A 132 12.23 4.12 0.10
CA SER A 132 11.72 5.03 1.12
C SER A 132 12.46 6.37 0.96
N GLU A 133 11.93 7.23 0.10
CA GLU A 133 12.57 8.46 -0.39
C GLU A 133 11.53 9.43 -1.00
N PRO A 134 11.89 10.70 -1.30
CA PRO A 134 10.99 11.61 -2.00
C PRO A 134 10.90 11.37 -3.51
N GLY A 135 9.77 11.79 -4.11
CA GLY A 135 9.65 11.96 -5.57
C GLY A 135 8.83 10.90 -6.32
N HIS A 136 8.32 9.85 -5.66
CA HIS A 136 7.53 8.80 -6.31
C HIS A 136 6.01 9.05 -6.27
N THR A 137 5.59 10.31 -6.24
CA THR A 137 4.18 10.72 -6.28
C THR A 137 3.96 11.79 -7.35
N LEU A 138 2.85 11.72 -8.07
CA LEU A 138 2.48 12.72 -9.06
C LEU A 138 1.91 13.99 -8.41
N TRP A 139 1.36 13.87 -7.20
CA TRP A 139 0.79 15.01 -6.48
C TRP A 139 1.88 15.70 -5.68
N THR A 140 2.54 16.62 -6.37
CA THR A 140 3.54 17.51 -5.81
C THR A 140 3.14 18.95 -6.10
N GLY A 141 3.29 19.81 -5.09
CA GLY A 141 2.91 21.21 -5.17
C GLY A 141 3.50 22.00 -3.99
N PRO A 142 3.47 23.34 -4.04
CA PRO A 142 3.92 24.15 -2.91
C PRO A 142 3.19 23.78 -1.61
N GLY A 143 3.94 23.33 -0.60
CA GLY A 143 3.40 22.90 0.69
C GLY A 143 3.05 21.41 0.78
N ASP A 144 3.08 20.68 -0.32
CA ASP A 144 2.89 19.23 -0.31
C ASP A 144 4.16 18.50 0.11
N THR A 145 3.99 17.40 0.82
CA THR A 145 5.09 16.55 1.27
C THR A 145 5.38 15.47 0.23
N ALA A 146 6.65 15.35 -0.17
CA ALA A 146 7.06 14.50 -1.30
C ALA A 146 7.52 13.09 -0.91
N ASN A 147 7.66 12.78 0.39
CA ASN A 147 8.19 11.49 0.80
C ASN A 147 7.20 10.35 0.55
N THR A 148 7.75 9.23 0.10
CA THR A 148 6.99 8.04 -0.27
C THR A 148 7.71 6.77 0.17
N VAL A 149 6.94 5.71 0.39
CA VAL A 149 7.46 4.38 0.73
C VAL A 149 6.76 3.35 -0.16
N ARG A 150 7.52 2.43 -0.78
CA ARG A 150 6.95 1.24 -1.40
C ARG A 150 7.55 -0.01 -0.78
N LEU A 151 6.68 -0.88 -0.29
CA LEU A 151 7.01 -2.19 0.21
C LEU A 151 6.64 -3.24 -0.82
N LYS A 152 7.57 -4.14 -1.13
CA LYS A 152 7.24 -5.44 -1.70
C LYS A 152 6.90 -6.39 -0.56
N LEU A 153 5.71 -6.99 -0.60
CA LEU A 153 5.26 -7.90 0.44
C LEU A 153 6.03 -9.22 0.38
N ASP A 154 6.41 -9.73 1.54
CA ASP A 154 7.06 -11.04 1.66
C ASP A 154 6.05 -12.15 1.34
N GLU A 155 4.80 -11.98 1.80
CA GLU A 155 3.66 -12.82 1.48
C GLU A 155 2.58 -11.97 0.80
N PRO A 156 2.22 -12.25 -0.47
CA PRO A 156 1.14 -11.55 -1.14
C PRO A 156 -0.20 -11.71 -0.42
N ILE A 157 -1.00 -10.65 -0.37
CA ILE A 157 -2.35 -10.69 0.22
C ILE A 157 -3.34 -11.11 -0.87
N PRO A 158 -4.11 -12.20 -0.71
CA PRO A 158 -5.10 -12.62 -1.69
C PRO A 158 -6.22 -11.59 -1.89
N PHE A 159 -6.62 -11.35 -3.13
CA PHE A 159 -7.75 -10.49 -3.47
C PHE A 159 -8.48 -11.02 -4.71
N GLY A 160 -9.53 -11.82 -4.51
CA GLY A 160 -10.23 -12.52 -5.59
C GLY A 160 -9.29 -13.49 -6.32
N GLU A 161 -9.20 -13.37 -7.65
CA GLU A 161 -8.26 -14.13 -8.50
C GLU A 161 -6.87 -13.47 -8.59
N ARG A 162 -6.70 -12.31 -7.94
CA ARG A 162 -5.49 -11.49 -7.98
C ARG A 162 -4.82 -11.49 -6.61
N GLN A 163 -3.64 -10.89 -6.56
CA GLN A 163 -2.90 -10.75 -5.31
C GLN A 163 -2.31 -9.35 -5.19
N ILE A 164 -2.40 -8.78 -3.99
CA ILE A 164 -1.71 -7.56 -3.62
C ILE A 164 -0.28 -7.96 -3.29
N THR A 165 0.68 -7.44 -4.05
CA THR A 165 2.09 -7.78 -3.89
C THR A 165 2.93 -6.61 -3.40
N HIS A 166 2.44 -5.38 -3.55
CA HIS A 166 3.12 -4.20 -3.04
C HIS A 166 2.14 -3.26 -2.34
N VAL A 167 2.68 -2.49 -1.39
CA VAL A 167 1.96 -1.43 -0.69
C VAL A 167 2.73 -0.14 -0.87
N TRP A 168 2.03 0.92 -1.25
CA TRP A 168 2.59 2.24 -1.48
C TRP A 168 1.98 3.24 -0.50
N TYR A 169 2.83 4.02 0.15
CA TYR A 169 2.47 5.05 1.11
C TYR A 169 3.01 6.37 0.60
N ALA A 170 2.14 7.37 0.44
CA ALA A 170 2.52 8.67 -0.08
C ALA A 170 2.15 9.82 0.85
N HIS A 171 2.75 10.97 0.57
CA HIS A 171 2.58 12.20 1.32
C HIS A 171 3.06 12.09 2.76
N LEU A 172 4.23 11.47 2.98
CA LEU A 172 4.84 11.44 4.30
C LEU A 172 5.62 12.73 4.57
N SER A 173 5.45 13.30 5.76
CA SER A 173 6.25 14.45 6.20
C SER A 173 7.64 14.02 6.69
N GLU A 174 7.74 12.81 7.24
CA GLU A 174 8.98 12.25 7.79
C GLU A 174 9.08 10.77 7.42
N LEU A 175 10.30 10.32 7.11
CA LEU A 175 10.64 8.92 6.86
C LEU A 175 11.44 8.37 8.03
N ARG A 176 11.04 7.19 8.53
CA ARG A 176 11.80 6.48 9.56
C ARG A 176 13.05 5.81 8.99
N TYR A 177 12.93 5.29 7.77
CA TYR A 177 14.00 4.65 7.03
C TYR A 177 14.25 5.41 5.74
N GLN A 178 15.50 5.55 5.33
CA GLN A 178 15.85 6.11 4.02
C GLN A 178 16.47 5.01 3.18
N GLN A 179 15.92 4.80 1.99
CA GLN A 179 16.43 3.85 1.02
C GLN A 179 16.06 4.29 -0.39
N ALA A 180 17.06 4.46 -1.25
CA ALA A 180 16.81 4.75 -2.66
C ALA A 180 16.24 3.53 -3.40
N GLU A 181 15.48 3.77 -4.46
CA GLU A 181 15.02 2.69 -5.33
C GLU A 181 16.20 1.89 -5.89
N GLY A 182 16.14 0.56 -5.75
CA GLY A 182 17.19 -0.35 -6.22
C GLY A 182 18.42 -0.47 -5.32
N ALA A 183 18.42 0.15 -4.14
CA ALA A 183 19.51 0.00 -3.17
C ALA A 183 19.69 -1.47 -2.70
N ASP A 184 20.93 -1.82 -2.36
CA ASP A 184 21.35 -3.13 -1.84
C ASP A 184 22.38 -2.93 -0.71
N PRO A 185 22.23 -3.55 0.48
CA PRO A 185 21.14 -4.42 0.90
C PRO A 185 19.81 -3.68 1.06
N ARG A 186 18.71 -4.36 0.72
CA ARG A 186 17.36 -3.86 1.02
C ARG A 186 17.01 -4.02 2.49
N ILE A 187 16.29 -3.04 3.03
CA ILE A 187 15.79 -3.03 4.40
C ILE A 187 14.49 -3.84 4.47
N SER A 188 14.46 -4.84 5.35
CA SER A 188 13.23 -5.57 5.70
C SER A 188 12.45 -4.81 6.77
N ILE A 189 11.13 -4.80 6.62
CA ILE A 189 10.17 -4.13 7.49
C ILE A 189 9.17 -5.15 8.02
N GLN A 190 8.96 -5.15 9.33
CA GLN A 190 7.99 -6.04 9.97
C GLN A 190 6.57 -5.46 9.90
N ALA A 191 5.56 -6.34 9.86
CA ALA A 191 4.16 -5.91 9.96
C ALA A 191 3.92 -5.10 11.25
N GLY A 192 3.20 -3.98 11.11
CA GLY A 192 2.93 -3.04 12.19
C GLY A 192 4.11 -2.15 12.58
N GLU A 193 5.24 -2.24 11.90
CA GLU A 193 6.39 -1.37 12.13
C GLU A 193 6.15 0.03 11.55
N GLN A 194 6.58 1.06 12.27
CA GLN A 194 6.40 2.44 11.83
C GLN A 194 7.24 2.71 10.58
N LEU A 195 6.68 3.43 9.60
CA LEU A 195 7.35 3.85 8.37
C LEU A 195 7.70 5.33 8.39
N GLY A 196 6.93 6.13 9.12
CA GLY A 196 7.13 7.57 9.20
C GLY A 196 5.96 8.30 9.83
N ILE A 197 5.75 9.55 9.40
CA ILE A 197 4.67 10.44 9.85
C ILE A 197 3.90 10.93 8.61
N SER A 198 2.57 10.93 8.68
CA SER A 198 1.72 11.47 7.61
C SER A 198 2.00 12.95 7.38
N GLY A 199 1.74 13.41 6.17
CA GLY A 199 2.05 14.75 5.73
C GLY A 199 0.83 15.43 5.14
N VAL A 200 1.07 16.23 4.10
CA VAL A 200 0.07 17.08 3.47
C VAL A 200 0.17 16.90 1.96
N ALA A 201 -0.97 16.78 1.31
CA ALA A 201 -1.08 16.94 -0.14
C ALA A 201 -2.39 17.61 -0.50
N ASN A 202 -2.40 18.40 -1.57
CA ASN A 202 -3.57 19.17 -2.00
C ASN A 202 -4.17 20.01 -0.85
N SER A 203 -3.30 20.62 -0.04
CA SER A 203 -3.69 21.39 1.17
C SER A 203 -4.44 20.61 2.26
N SER A 204 -4.47 19.28 2.19
CA SER A 204 -5.19 18.42 3.15
C SER A 204 -4.21 17.49 3.88
N PRO A 205 -4.23 17.42 5.21
CA PRO A 205 -3.41 16.49 5.96
C PRO A 205 -3.97 15.06 5.88
N HIS A 206 -3.25 14.17 5.19
CA HIS A 206 -3.65 12.77 5.02
C HIS A 206 -2.45 11.87 4.71
N LEU A 207 -2.67 10.57 4.81
CA LEU A 207 -1.88 9.53 4.18
C LEU A 207 -2.62 9.08 2.92
N HIS A 208 -1.92 8.92 1.80
CA HIS A 208 -2.45 8.20 0.65
C HIS A 208 -1.86 6.78 0.63
N LEU A 209 -2.73 5.76 0.62
CA LEU A 209 -2.38 4.34 0.67
C LEU A 209 -2.80 3.65 -0.64
N GLY A 210 -1.84 3.18 -1.42
CA GLY A 210 -2.08 2.39 -2.63
C GLY A 210 -1.75 0.91 -2.42
N LEU A 211 -2.58 0.02 -2.95
CA LEU A 211 -2.34 -1.43 -2.97
C LEU A 211 -2.15 -1.89 -4.41
N LEU A 212 -0.94 -2.37 -4.76
CA LEU A 212 -0.56 -2.72 -6.12
C LEU A 212 -0.58 -4.23 -6.33
N LEU A 213 -0.95 -4.63 -7.54
CA LEU A 213 -1.37 -6.00 -7.84
C LEU A 213 -0.37 -6.74 -8.72
N ASP A 214 -0.25 -8.05 -8.50
CA ASP A 214 0.37 -9.02 -9.42
C ASP A 214 1.80 -8.66 -9.87
N ASN A 215 2.57 -8.04 -8.98
CA ASN A 215 3.94 -7.55 -9.22
C ASN A 215 4.05 -6.41 -10.24
N VAL A 216 2.94 -5.73 -10.52
CA VAL A 216 2.93 -4.53 -11.36
C VAL A 216 3.01 -3.31 -10.46
N VAL A 217 4.17 -2.65 -10.46
CA VAL A 217 4.44 -1.48 -9.59
C VAL A 217 4.06 -0.13 -10.20
N SER A 218 3.47 -0.14 -11.40
CA SER A 218 2.94 1.08 -12.03
C SER A 218 1.60 1.48 -11.41
N GLN A 219 1.26 2.76 -11.41
CA GLN A 219 -0.08 3.26 -11.04
C GLN A 219 -0.98 3.42 -12.28
N ARG A 220 -0.98 2.42 -13.18
CA ARG A 220 -1.85 2.40 -14.36
C ARG A 220 -3.18 1.76 -14.02
N TRP A 221 -4.23 2.13 -14.75
CA TRP A 221 -5.56 1.54 -14.52
C TRP A 221 -5.49 0.01 -14.52
N GLY A 222 -6.06 -0.62 -13.48
CA GLY A 222 -6.07 -2.07 -13.32
C GLY A 222 -4.83 -2.68 -12.67
N SER A 223 -3.79 -1.92 -12.33
CA SER A 223 -2.64 -2.43 -11.55
C SER A 223 -2.67 -2.08 -10.06
N TYR A 224 -3.73 -1.43 -9.60
CA TYR A 224 -3.96 -1.06 -8.21
C TYR A 224 -5.43 -1.31 -7.83
N LEU A 225 -5.68 -1.39 -6.53
CA LEU A 225 -7.04 -1.40 -5.97
C LEU A 225 -7.59 0.02 -5.82
N LEU A 226 -8.88 0.18 -6.09
CA LEU A 226 -9.63 1.41 -5.88
C LEU A 226 -9.92 1.64 -4.39
N GLU A 227 -10.31 2.86 -4.06
CA GLU A 227 -10.64 3.31 -2.70
C GLU A 227 -11.57 2.35 -1.93
N ASP A 228 -12.63 1.86 -2.57
CA ASP A 228 -13.60 0.95 -1.97
C ASP A 228 -13.06 -0.46 -1.75
N GLU A 229 -12.28 -0.97 -2.70
CA GLU A 229 -11.60 -2.27 -2.60
C GLU A 229 -10.54 -2.25 -1.48
N ILE A 230 -9.79 -1.16 -1.33
CA ILE A 230 -8.82 -1.02 -0.23
C ILE A 230 -9.53 -1.02 1.12
N ARG A 231 -10.69 -0.36 1.25
CA ARG A 231 -11.47 -0.42 2.49
C ARG A 231 -11.94 -1.83 2.81
N GLU A 232 -12.34 -2.61 1.80
CA GLU A 232 -12.67 -4.04 1.96
C GLU A 232 -11.47 -4.82 2.48
N VAL A 233 -10.30 -4.65 1.85
CA VAL A 233 -9.04 -5.28 2.27
C VAL A 233 -8.66 -4.92 3.69
N LEU A 234 -8.89 -3.68 4.14
CA LEU A 234 -8.59 -3.25 5.50
C LEU A 234 -9.63 -3.70 6.54
N GLY A 235 -10.66 -4.46 6.15
CA GLY A 235 -11.67 -5.00 7.08
C GLY A 235 -13.06 -4.38 6.93
N GLY A 236 -13.37 -3.85 5.75
CA GLY A 236 -14.70 -3.31 5.42
C GLY A 236 -15.02 -1.99 6.09
N PHE A 237 -14.02 -1.12 6.30
CA PHE A 237 -14.24 0.19 6.88
C PHE A 237 -15.16 1.06 6.02
N ARG A 238 -16.02 1.85 6.65
CA ARG A 238 -16.90 2.80 5.95
C ARG A 238 -16.19 4.13 5.69
N HIS A 239 -16.66 4.87 4.69
CA HIS A 239 -16.29 6.27 4.53
C HIS A 239 -16.52 7.04 5.84
N ARG A 240 -15.54 7.87 6.24
CA ARG A 240 -15.48 8.62 7.51
C ARG A 240 -15.39 7.79 8.79
N GLN A 241 -15.21 6.48 8.68
CA GLN A 241 -14.95 5.66 9.86
C GLN A 241 -13.54 5.96 10.38
N ARG A 242 -13.41 6.11 11.69
CA ARG A 242 -12.12 6.26 12.37
C ARG A 242 -11.46 4.90 12.55
N LEU A 243 -10.16 4.83 12.28
CA LEU A 243 -9.31 3.70 12.56
C LEU A 243 -9.05 3.58 14.07
N PRO A 244 -9.04 2.35 14.62
CA PRO A 244 -8.84 2.12 16.06
C PRO A 244 -7.47 2.57 16.56
#